data_AF-A0A7S3B6V2-F1
#
_entry.id   AF-A0A7S3B6V2-F1
#
_cell.length_a   1.000
_cell.length_b   1.000
_cell.length_c   1.000
_cell.angle_alpha   90.00
_cell.angle_beta   90.00
_cell.angle_gamma   90.00
#
_symmetry.space_group_name_H-M   'P 1'
#
loop_
_entity.id
_entity.type
_entity.pdbx_description
1 polymer ?
#
loop_
_entity_poly.entity_id
_entity_poly.type
_entity_poly.pdbx_seq_one_letter_code
_entity_poly.pdbx_strand_id
1 'polypeptide(L)'
;RANTSVTLCFGHCQKNVEVRGSVVRGLRPDDASVAARLRLAATAPKGEDDGVNAATGEVVDAEKYSASLKRGFQVSDGSTEDALREALTPEQGMPAPVLLILDAYGTPIADACAEMVRAVKRGEAPASRGCGIVTLLGDDRGLHEDDELTAERIAEEVGAHVMRVSLGRHVLFSIHSITLLHHYLDEHMHCCAAKAVRDMGGRKG
;
A
#
# COMPACT_ATOMS: atom_id res chain seq x y z
N ARG A 1 1.46 8.37 -5.07
CA ARG A 1 1.53 8.98 -3.71
C ARG A 1 2.77 8.45 -3.01
N ALA A 2 3.51 9.24 -2.23
CA ALA A 2 4.82 8.81 -1.69
C ALA A 2 4.71 7.75 -0.59
N ASN A 3 3.63 7.78 0.19
CA ASN A 3 3.33 6.88 1.30
C ASN A 3 2.50 5.66 0.88
N THR A 4 2.59 5.23 -0.38
CA THR A 4 1.79 4.14 -0.93
C THR A 4 2.70 3.21 -1.71
N SER A 5 2.55 1.91 -1.46
CA SER A 5 3.05 0.84 -2.31
C SER A 5 1.86 0.14 -2.98
N VAL A 6 2.08 -0.43 -4.16
CA VAL A 6 1.11 -1.29 -4.85
C VAL A 6 1.83 -2.56 -5.21
N THR A 7 1.30 -3.70 -4.78
CA THR A 7 1.82 -5.02 -5.16
C THR A 7 0.84 -5.67 -6.13
N LEU A 8 1.34 -5.99 -7.32
CA LEU A 8 0.60 -6.74 -8.34
C LEU A 8 0.99 -8.21 -8.23
N CYS A 9 0.02 -9.07 -7.89
CA CYS A 9 0.23 -10.50 -7.73
C CYS A 9 -0.24 -11.25 -8.98
N PHE A 10 0.68 -11.90 -9.69
CA PHE A 10 0.39 -12.64 -10.91
C PHE A 10 0.30 -14.14 -10.61
N GLY A 11 -0.88 -14.59 -10.17
CA GLY A 11 -1.10 -15.96 -9.67
C GLY A 11 -0.69 -17.09 -10.63
N HIS A 12 -0.82 -16.90 -11.95
CA HIS A 12 -0.42 -17.92 -12.94
C HIS A 12 1.10 -18.18 -12.97
N CYS A 13 1.93 -17.19 -12.62
CA CYS A 13 3.38 -17.35 -12.65
C CYS A 13 4.04 -17.23 -11.29
N GLN A 14 3.26 -17.10 -10.20
CA GLN A 14 3.76 -16.96 -8.83
C GLN A 14 4.81 -15.86 -8.75
N LYS A 15 4.48 -14.69 -9.32
CA LYS A 15 5.34 -13.51 -9.29
C LYS A 15 4.58 -12.31 -8.74
N ASN A 16 5.28 -11.55 -7.93
CA ASN A 16 4.80 -10.31 -7.35
C ASN A 16 5.65 -9.15 -7.86
N VAL A 17 5.00 -8.06 -8.23
CA VAL A 17 5.67 -6.81 -8.62
C VAL A 17 5.18 -5.69 -7.72
N GLU A 18 6.03 -5.26 -6.80
CA GLU A 18 5.79 -4.12 -5.92
C GLU A 18 6.28 -2.83 -6.58
N VAL A 19 5.47 -1.78 -6.53
CA VAL A 19 5.81 -0.41 -6.93
C VAL A 19 5.72 0.51 -5.73
N ARG A 20 6.86 1.04 -5.29
CA ARG A 20 6.96 1.95 -4.13
C ARG A 20 6.87 3.41 -4.56
N GLY A 21 5.81 4.08 -4.15
CA GLY A 21 5.54 5.48 -4.49
C GLY A 21 6.56 6.48 -3.96
N SER A 22 7.23 6.20 -2.84
CA SER A 22 8.29 7.04 -2.27
C SER A 22 9.53 7.10 -3.17
N VAL A 23 9.81 6.00 -3.89
CA VAL A 23 11.08 5.78 -4.59
C VAL A 23 10.93 5.90 -6.09
N VAL A 24 9.81 5.45 -6.67
CA VAL A 24 9.59 5.48 -8.13
C VAL A 24 9.66 6.91 -8.67
N ARG A 25 10.32 7.08 -9.83
CA ARG A 25 10.43 8.38 -10.53
C ARG A 25 10.13 8.21 -12.01
N GLY A 26 9.62 9.27 -12.65
CA GLY A 26 9.34 9.30 -14.09
C GLY A 26 8.28 8.31 -14.59
N LEU A 27 7.47 7.74 -13.69
CA LEU A 27 6.34 6.89 -14.09
C LEU A 27 5.19 7.78 -14.58
N ARG A 28 4.75 7.56 -15.81
CA ARG A 28 3.60 8.25 -16.39
C ARG A 28 2.31 7.46 -16.08
N PRO A 29 1.16 8.15 -15.93
CA PRO A 29 -0.09 7.50 -15.55
C PRO A 29 -0.83 6.83 -16.72
N ASP A 30 -0.20 6.64 -17.88
CA ASP A 30 -0.78 5.94 -19.03
C ASP A 30 -0.42 4.45 -19.04
N ASP A 31 -1.38 3.62 -19.44
CA ASP A 31 -1.27 2.16 -19.45
C ASP A 31 -0.05 1.66 -20.24
N ALA A 32 0.25 2.30 -21.37
CA ALA A 32 1.37 1.90 -22.22
C ALA A 32 2.71 2.07 -21.51
N SER A 33 2.94 3.23 -20.88
CA SER A 33 4.15 3.52 -20.12
C SER A 33 4.27 2.66 -18.87
N VAL A 34 3.17 2.45 -18.13
CA VAL A 34 3.15 1.58 -16.94
C VAL A 34 3.46 0.15 -17.34
N ALA A 35 2.78 -0.40 -18.35
CA ALA A 35 3.00 -1.76 -18.84
C ALA A 35 4.42 -1.97 -19.36
N ALA A 36 5.00 -0.99 -20.05
CA ALA A 36 6.39 -1.07 -20.50
C ALA A 36 7.37 -1.16 -19.33
N ARG A 37 7.19 -0.37 -18.27
CA ARG A 37 8.05 -0.42 -17.08
C ARG A 37 7.83 -1.68 -16.24
N LEU A 38 6.60 -2.14 -16.09
CA LEU A 38 6.30 -3.42 -15.42
C LEU A 38 6.98 -4.58 -16.14
N ARG A 39 6.89 -4.65 -17.48
CA ARG A 39 7.59 -5.67 -18.27
C ARG A 39 9.09 -5.60 -18.06
N LEU A 40 9.69 -4.41 -18.17
CA LEU A 40 11.13 -4.22 -17.96
C LEU A 40 11.58 -4.72 -16.59
N ALA A 41 10.83 -4.41 -15.54
CA ALA A 41 11.12 -4.86 -14.18
C ALA A 41 10.99 -6.39 -14.04
N ALA A 42 9.94 -6.98 -14.62
CA ALA A 42 9.65 -8.41 -14.49
C ALA A 42 10.58 -9.33 -15.31
N THR A 43 11.13 -8.84 -16.43
CA THR A 43 11.96 -9.68 -17.33
C THR A 43 13.46 -9.57 -17.07
N ALA A 44 13.92 -8.51 -16.41
CA ALA A 44 15.34 -8.27 -16.18
C ALA A 44 15.57 -7.97 -14.69
N PRO A 45 16.15 -8.92 -13.92
CA PRO A 45 16.52 -8.68 -12.53
C PRO A 45 17.34 -7.39 -12.41
N LYS A 46 17.21 -6.71 -11.28
CA LYS A 46 18.11 -5.57 -11.03
C LYS A 46 19.51 -6.07 -10.75
N GLY A 47 20.49 -5.31 -11.19
CA GLY A 47 21.90 -5.58 -10.91
C GLY A 47 22.72 -4.30 -10.90
N GLU A 48 24.03 -4.45 -11.10
CA GLU A 48 24.98 -3.34 -10.99
C GLU A 48 24.70 -2.22 -12.00
N ASP A 49 24.15 -2.55 -13.17
CA ASP A 49 23.70 -1.58 -14.18
C ASP A 49 22.55 -0.70 -13.67
N ASP A 50 21.76 -1.22 -12.74
CA ASP A 50 20.70 -0.50 -12.04
C ASP A 50 21.17 0.13 -10.73
N GLY A 51 22.48 0.09 -10.44
CA GLY A 51 23.08 0.64 -9.23
C GLY A 51 22.76 -0.14 -7.95
N VAL A 52 22.35 -1.41 -8.07
CA VAL A 52 22.07 -2.28 -6.92
C VAL A 52 22.89 -3.56 -6.99
N ASN A 53 23.21 -4.11 -5.82
CA ASN A 53 23.79 -5.45 -5.72
C ASN A 53 22.73 -6.49 -6.08
N ALA A 54 22.99 -7.35 -7.06
CA ALA A 54 22.03 -8.36 -7.51
C ALA A 54 21.73 -9.43 -6.43
N ALA A 55 22.66 -9.69 -5.50
CA ALA A 55 22.51 -10.68 -4.45
C ALA A 55 21.82 -10.12 -3.19
N THR A 56 22.13 -8.88 -2.79
CA THR A 56 21.57 -8.26 -1.58
C THR A 56 20.41 -7.30 -1.84
N GLY A 57 20.25 -6.82 -3.08
CA GLY A 57 19.29 -5.78 -3.45
C GLY A 57 19.66 -4.37 -2.96
N GLU A 58 20.78 -4.21 -2.26
CA GLU A 58 21.24 -2.94 -1.69
C GLU A 58 21.74 -2.00 -2.77
N VAL A 59 21.56 -0.69 -2.56
CA VAL A 59 22.07 0.34 -3.47
C VAL A 59 23.59 0.44 -3.31
N VAL A 60 24.33 0.12 -4.37
CA VAL A 60 25.80 0.22 -4.44
C VAL A 60 26.28 1.43 -5.24
N ASP A 61 25.42 1.96 -6.11
CA ASP A 61 25.68 3.18 -6.90
C ASP A 61 24.42 4.03 -6.95
N ALA A 62 24.42 5.13 -6.19
CA ALA A 62 23.26 6.00 -6.04
C ALA A 62 22.91 6.77 -7.32
N GLU A 63 23.89 7.08 -8.17
CA GLU A 63 23.66 7.81 -9.42
C GLU A 63 23.01 6.89 -10.45
N LYS A 64 23.55 5.67 -10.64
CA LYS A 64 22.93 4.65 -11.49
C LYS A 64 21.54 4.26 -11.00
N TYR A 65 21.38 4.06 -9.70
CA TYR A 65 20.08 3.76 -9.11
C TYR A 65 19.07 4.88 -9.34
N SER A 66 19.52 6.13 -9.22
CA SER A 66 18.65 7.29 -9.43
C SER A 66 18.20 7.43 -10.89
N ALA A 67 19.05 7.04 -11.84
CA ALA A 67 18.78 7.05 -13.27
C ALA A 67 18.02 5.80 -13.77
N SER A 68 18.00 4.70 -13.01
CA SER A 68 17.38 3.44 -13.44
C SER A 68 15.87 3.55 -13.64
N LEU A 69 15.38 3.01 -14.76
CA LEU A 69 13.95 2.84 -15.04
C LEU A 69 13.30 1.74 -14.18
N LYS A 70 14.09 0.92 -13.46
CA LYS A 70 13.59 -0.06 -12.50
C LYS A 70 13.54 0.49 -11.07
N ARG A 71 13.98 1.74 -10.85
CA ARG A 71 13.91 2.39 -9.54
C ARG A 71 12.50 2.37 -8.97
N GLY A 72 12.37 1.91 -7.73
CA GLY A 72 11.09 1.79 -7.01
C GLY A 72 10.24 0.57 -7.39
N PHE A 73 10.67 -0.26 -8.34
CA PHE A 73 10.05 -1.56 -8.62
C PHE A 73 10.80 -2.67 -7.88
N GLN A 74 10.10 -3.61 -7.27
CA GLN A 74 10.68 -4.82 -6.69
C GLN A 74 9.93 -6.01 -7.24
N VAL A 75 10.66 -7.04 -7.65
CA VAL A 75 10.08 -8.28 -8.17
C VAL A 75 10.51 -9.40 -7.23
N SER A 76 9.53 -10.17 -6.78
CA SER A 76 9.73 -11.37 -5.98
C SER A 76 8.97 -12.54 -6.59
N ASP A 77 9.52 -13.73 -6.42
CA ASP A 77 8.77 -14.95 -6.66
C ASP A 77 7.93 -15.23 -5.40
N GLY A 78 6.69 -15.66 -5.60
CA GLY A 78 5.76 -15.91 -4.51
C GLY A 78 4.30 -15.81 -4.93
N SER A 79 3.45 -16.32 -4.05
CA SER A 79 2.00 -16.28 -4.18
C SER A 79 1.43 -14.93 -3.71
N THR A 80 0.12 -14.75 -3.91
CA THR A 80 -0.64 -13.66 -3.28
C THR A 80 -0.59 -13.77 -1.75
N GLU A 81 -0.57 -14.99 -1.21
CA GLU A 81 -0.47 -15.23 0.24
C GLU A 81 0.85 -14.68 0.80
N ASP A 82 1.96 -14.95 0.11
CA ASP A 82 3.29 -14.48 0.52
C ASP A 82 3.37 -12.95 0.52
N ALA A 83 2.86 -12.31 -0.53
CA ALA A 83 2.80 -10.85 -0.63
C ALA A 83 1.91 -10.23 0.46
N LEU A 84 0.77 -10.84 0.76
CA LEU A 84 -0.12 -10.35 1.80
C LEU A 84 0.49 -10.50 3.19
N ARG A 85 1.16 -11.63 3.46
CA ARG A 85 1.89 -11.85 4.71
C ARG A 85 3.02 -10.85 4.88
N GLU A 86 3.78 -10.55 3.83
CA GLU A 86 4.81 -9.50 3.84
C GLU A 86 4.18 -8.13 4.15
N ALA A 87 3.07 -7.78 3.49
CA ALA A 87 2.41 -6.49 3.69
C ALA A 87 1.77 -6.32 5.08
N LEU A 88 1.31 -7.40 5.70
CA LEU A 88 0.67 -7.39 7.02
C LEU A 88 1.66 -7.59 8.17
N THR A 89 2.87 -8.09 7.91
CA THR A 89 3.87 -8.29 8.96
C THR A 89 4.40 -6.92 9.42
N PRO A 90 4.24 -6.56 10.71
CA PRO A 90 4.72 -5.27 11.19
C PRO A 90 6.24 -5.20 11.16
N GLU A 91 6.77 -4.05 10.75
CA GLU A 91 8.18 -3.73 10.98
C GLU A 91 8.47 -3.69 12.50
N GLN A 92 9.72 -3.97 12.88
CA GLN A 92 10.10 -4.08 14.28
C GLN A 92 9.74 -2.80 15.07
N GLY A 93 8.88 -2.95 16.08
CA GLY A 93 8.43 -1.85 16.93
C GLY A 93 7.26 -1.03 16.37
N MET A 94 6.71 -1.41 15.21
CA MET A 94 5.51 -0.82 14.63
C MET A 94 4.26 -1.65 14.94
N PRO A 95 3.07 -1.03 15.03
CA PRO A 95 1.82 -1.77 15.13
C PRO A 95 1.53 -2.56 13.84
N ALA A 96 0.83 -3.69 13.97
CA ALA A 96 0.29 -4.40 12.82
C ALA A 96 -0.67 -3.49 12.03
N PRO A 97 -0.62 -3.50 10.68
CA PRO A 97 -1.52 -2.70 9.85
C PRO A 97 -2.97 -3.17 9.96
N VAL A 98 -3.90 -2.31 9.54
CA VAL A 98 -5.30 -2.67 9.36
C VAL A 98 -5.49 -3.25 7.96
N LEU A 99 -6.09 -4.43 7.87
CA LEU A 99 -6.56 -5.02 6.63
C LEU A 99 -7.98 -4.54 6.34
N LEU A 100 -8.19 -3.89 5.20
CA LEU A 100 -9.50 -3.57 4.67
C LEU A 100 -9.89 -4.60 3.60
N ILE A 101 -11.06 -5.22 3.80
CA ILE A 101 -11.72 -6.08 2.80
C ILE A 101 -12.90 -5.29 2.24
N LEU A 102 -12.95 -5.12 0.92
CA LEU A 102 -14.05 -4.41 0.28
C LEU A 102 -15.28 -5.33 0.19
N ASP A 103 -16.33 -4.95 0.89
CA ASP A 103 -17.60 -5.70 0.97
C ASP A 103 -18.76 -4.73 0.79
N ALA A 104 -19.68 -5.04 -0.12
CA ALA A 104 -20.86 -4.23 -0.39
C ALA A 104 -21.74 -4.03 0.86
N TYR A 105 -21.72 -4.99 1.78
CA TYR A 105 -22.47 -4.99 3.04
C TYR A 105 -21.60 -4.61 4.26
N GLY A 106 -20.32 -4.30 4.04
CA GLY A 106 -19.41 -3.83 5.06
C GLY A 106 -19.78 -2.46 5.61
N THR A 107 -19.08 -2.04 6.68
CA THR A 107 -19.24 -0.71 7.28
C THR A 107 -18.91 0.36 6.25
N PRO A 108 -19.71 1.45 6.11
CA PRO A 108 -19.35 2.55 5.22
C PRO A 108 -17.94 3.06 5.52
N ILE A 109 -17.11 3.24 4.48
CA ILE A 109 -15.69 3.61 4.66
C ILE A 109 -15.49 4.89 5.50
N ALA A 110 -16.39 5.86 5.39
CA ALA A 110 -16.35 7.07 6.21
C ALA A 110 -16.47 6.77 7.71
N ASP A 111 -17.36 5.85 8.07
CA ASP A 111 -17.58 5.41 9.45
C ASP A 111 -16.39 4.60 9.96
N ALA A 112 -15.85 3.70 9.12
CA ALA A 112 -14.64 2.95 9.43
C ALA A 112 -13.43 3.87 9.67
N CYS A 113 -13.24 4.90 8.83
CA CYS A 113 -12.21 5.91 9.05
C CYS A 113 -12.44 6.69 10.35
N ALA A 114 -13.68 7.10 10.64
CA ALA A 114 -14.00 7.81 11.88
C ALA A 114 -13.71 6.94 13.12
N GLU A 115 -13.99 5.65 13.06
CA GLU A 115 -13.66 4.67 14.10
C GLU A 115 -12.13 4.58 14.30
N MET A 116 -11.37 4.41 13.22
CA MET A 116 -9.90 4.37 13.28
C MET A 116 -9.33 5.65 13.90
N VAL A 117 -9.80 6.84 13.50
CA VAL A 117 -9.37 8.11 14.11
C VAL A 117 -9.65 8.15 15.61
N ARG A 118 -10.80 7.64 16.06
CA ARG A 118 -11.15 7.60 17.48
C ARG A 118 -10.24 6.64 18.24
N ALA A 119 -9.95 5.46 17.70
CA ALA A 119 -9.02 4.50 18.29
C ALA A 119 -7.60 5.09 18.43
N VAL A 120 -7.10 5.79 17.41
CA VAL A 120 -5.82 6.53 17.46
C VAL A 120 -5.82 7.55 18.60
N LYS A 121 -6.90 8.31 18.76
CA LYS A 121 -7.01 9.34 19.81
C LYS A 121 -7.07 8.74 21.22
N ARG A 122 -7.62 7.53 21.37
CA ARG A 122 -7.68 6.80 22.64
C ARG A 122 -6.38 6.03 22.94
N GLY A 123 -5.45 5.95 21.99
CA GLY A 123 -4.23 5.15 22.13
C GLY A 123 -4.50 3.65 22.10
N GLU A 124 -5.60 3.23 21.49
CA GLU A 124 -6.00 1.83 21.40
C GLU A 124 -5.28 1.18 20.21
N ALA A 125 -4.72 -0.01 20.44
CA ALA A 125 -4.48 -0.95 19.36
C ALA A 125 -5.85 -1.37 18.80
N PRO A 126 -6.02 -1.50 17.47
CA PRO A 126 -4.98 -1.66 16.45
C PRO A 126 -4.60 -0.37 15.69
N ALA A 127 -5.38 0.71 15.83
CA ALA A 127 -5.12 1.96 15.12
C ALA A 127 -4.26 2.90 15.98
N SER A 128 -3.01 2.56 16.25
CA SER A 128 -2.07 3.50 16.88
C SER A 128 -1.41 4.41 15.82
N ARG A 129 -0.79 5.52 16.24
CA ARG A 129 -0.10 6.43 15.30
C ARG A 129 0.98 5.66 14.53
N GLY A 130 0.88 5.66 13.20
CA GLY A 130 1.82 4.94 12.33
C GLY A 130 1.34 3.56 11.86
N CYS A 131 0.12 3.14 12.22
CA CYS A 131 -0.51 1.96 11.66
C CYS A 131 -0.74 2.13 10.15
N GLY A 132 -0.23 1.18 9.36
CA GLY A 132 -0.45 1.11 7.92
C GLY A 132 -1.86 0.60 7.59
N ILE A 133 -2.29 0.82 6.36
CA ILE A 133 -3.55 0.27 5.83
C ILE A 133 -3.20 -0.59 4.62
N VAL A 134 -3.64 -1.84 4.65
CA VAL A 134 -3.53 -2.79 3.55
C VAL A 134 -4.93 -3.04 3.01
N THR A 135 -5.09 -3.05 1.69
CA THR A 135 -6.35 -3.41 1.04
C THR A 135 -6.07 -4.43 -0.04
N LEU A 136 -6.77 -5.55 0.01
CA LEU A 136 -6.74 -6.56 -1.04
C LEU A 136 -7.82 -6.24 -2.08
N LEU A 137 -7.44 -6.25 -3.35
CA LEU A 137 -8.35 -5.96 -4.47
C LEU A 137 -8.26 -7.09 -5.49
N GLY A 138 -9.42 -7.60 -5.91
CA GLY A 138 -9.50 -8.55 -7.01
C GLY A 138 -9.31 -7.89 -8.38
N ASP A 139 -9.24 -8.73 -9.39
CA ASP A 139 -9.25 -8.33 -10.80
C ASP A 139 -10.69 -8.09 -11.31
N ASP A 140 -10.93 -8.23 -12.61
CA ASP A 140 -12.27 -8.08 -13.21
C ASP A 140 -13.28 -9.13 -12.72
N ARG A 141 -12.83 -10.21 -12.08
CA ARG A 141 -13.66 -11.26 -11.50
C ARG A 141 -13.89 -11.09 -10.00
N GLY A 142 -13.19 -10.16 -9.36
CA GLY A 142 -13.23 -9.96 -7.91
C GLY A 142 -12.31 -10.91 -7.16
N LEU A 143 -12.41 -10.91 -5.83
CA LEU A 143 -11.72 -11.86 -4.96
C LEU A 143 -12.58 -13.11 -4.81
N HIS A 144 -11.95 -14.28 -4.77
CA HIS A 144 -12.66 -15.51 -4.43
C HIS A 144 -12.84 -15.58 -2.92
N GLU A 145 -13.86 -16.30 -2.45
CA GLU A 145 -14.11 -16.51 -1.01
C GLU A 145 -12.87 -17.10 -0.32
N ASP A 146 -12.15 -18.00 -0.99
CA ASP A 146 -10.91 -18.59 -0.48
C ASP A 146 -9.80 -17.55 -0.29
N ASP A 147 -9.73 -16.51 -1.14
CA ASP A 147 -8.76 -15.42 -1.01
C ASP A 147 -9.08 -14.54 0.20
N GLU A 148 -10.36 -14.25 0.44
CA GLU A 148 -10.82 -13.50 1.62
C GLU A 148 -10.54 -14.28 2.92
N LEU A 149 -10.89 -15.56 2.97
CA LEU A 149 -10.62 -16.42 4.13
C LEU A 149 -9.12 -16.53 4.41
N THR A 150 -8.31 -16.63 3.35
CA THR A 150 -6.85 -16.64 3.47
C THR A 150 -6.33 -15.33 4.03
N ALA A 151 -6.86 -14.19 3.57
CA ALA A 151 -6.49 -12.88 4.07
C ALA A 151 -6.87 -12.67 5.54
N GLU A 152 -8.06 -13.08 5.94
CA GLU A 152 -8.53 -13.03 7.33
C GLU A 152 -7.65 -13.90 8.24
N ARG A 153 -7.31 -15.12 7.82
CA ARG A 153 -6.40 -16.01 8.56
C ARG A 153 -5.02 -15.40 8.75
N ILE A 154 -4.40 -14.86 7.68
CA ILE A 154 -3.07 -14.23 7.80
C ILE A 154 -3.13 -13.03 8.73
N ALA A 155 -4.19 -12.22 8.64
CA ALA A 155 -4.36 -11.07 9.51
C ALA A 155 -4.47 -11.50 10.99
N GLU A 156 -5.19 -12.57 11.29
CA GLU A 156 -5.24 -13.15 12.63
C GLU A 156 -3.86 -13.61 13.11
N GLU A 157 -3.11 -14.34 12.27
CA GLU A 157 -1.77 -14.85 12.59
C GLU A 157 -0.78 -13.73 12.93
N VAL A 158 -0.86 -12.59 12.26
CA VAL A 158 0.03 -11.44 12.48
C VAL A 158 -0.54 -10.41 13.47
N GLY A 159 -1.74 -10.65 14.02
CA GLY A 159 -2.43 -9.73 14.93
C GLY A 159 -2.91 -8.43 14.25
N ALA A 160 -3.08 -8.44 12.93
CA ALA A 160 -3.66 -7.35 12.17
C ALA A 160 -5.19 -7.31 12.34
N HIS A 161 -5.75 -6.11 12.36
CA HIS A 161 -7.19 -5.94 12.48
C HIS A 161 -7.85 -5.96 11.10
N VAL A 162 -8.90 -6.75 10.96
CA VAL A 162 -9.68 -6.85 9.73
C VAL A 162 -10.92 -5.99 9.83
N MET A 163 -11.14 -5.13 8.84
CA MET A 163 -12.38 -4.37 8.68
C MET A 163 -12.98 -4.64 7.30
N ARG A 164 -14.23 -5.12 7.29
CA ARG A 164 -15.05 -5.18 6.07
C ARG A 164 -15.67 -3.82 5.82
N VAL A 165 -15.37 -3.20 4.69
CA VAL A 165 -15.77 -1.83 4.38
C VAL A 165 -16.48 -1.71 3.04
N SER A 166 -17.51 -0.87 3.00
CA SER A 166 -18.28 -0.57 1.79
C SER A 166 -17.88 0.81 1.24
N LEU A 167 -17.63 0.87 -0.07
CA LEU A 167 -17.44 2.11 -0.84
C LEU A 167 -18.75 2.62 -1.45
N GLY A 168 -19.86 1.92 -1.25
CA GLY A 168 -21.15 2.22 -1.84
C GLY A 168 -21.92 0.95 -2.24
N ARG A 169 -23.08 1.16 -2.86
CA ARG A 169 -24.01 0.06 -3.22
C ARG A 169 -23.74 -0.59 -4.58
N HIS A 170 -22.76 -0.09 -5.32
CA HIS A 170 -22.48 -0.53 -6.68
C HIS A 170 -21.14 -1.26 -6.75
N VAL A 171 -21.06 -2.25 -7.62
CA VAL A 171 -19.79 -2.90 -7.98
C VAL A 171 -18.95 -1.89 -8.75
N LEU A 172 -17.68 -1.76 -8.34
CA LEU A 172 -16.73 -0.82 -8.91
C LEU A 172 -15.56 -1.58 -9.51
N PHE A 173 -15.00 -1.06 -10.60
CA PHE A 173 -13.67 -1.46 -11.04
C PHE A 173 -12.64 -1.14 -9.97
N SER A 174 -11.61 -1.98 -9.83
CA SER A 174 -10.57 -1.85 -8.79
C SER A 174 -9.88 -0.47 -8.82
N ILE A 175 -9.72 0.13 -10.00
CA ILE A 175 -9.18 1.49 -10.15
C ILE A 175 -10.07 2.58 -9.52
N HIS A 176 -11.40 2.44 -9.61
CA HIS A 176 -12.35 3.34 -8.96
C HIS A 176 -12.34 3.13 -7.46
N SER A 177 -12.25 1.88 -7.00
CA SER A 177 -12.10 1.55 -5.58
C SER A 177 -10.85 2.18 -4.96
N ILE A 178 -9.70 2.09 -5.63
CA ILE A 178 -8.44 2.74 -5.22
C ILE A 178 -8.63 4.26 -5.09
N THR A 179 -9.30 4.88 -6.07
CA THR A 179 -9.53 6.33 -6.08
C THR A 179 -10.41 6.75 -4.90
N LEU A 180 -11.52 6.06 -4.65
CA LEU A 180 -12.43 6.35 -3.55
C LEU A 180 -11.78 6.09 -2.19
N LEU A 181 -11.07 4.97 -2.02
CA LEU A 181 -10.32 4.69 -0.81
C LEU A 181 -9.37 5.84 -0.48
N HIS A 182 -8.56 6.26 -1.45
CA HIS A 182 -7.66 7.39 -1.24
C HIS A 182 -8.39 8.69 -0.92
N HIS A 183 -9.55 8.95 -1.51
CA HIS A 183 -10.35 10.13 -1.17
C HIS A 183 -10.79 10.12 0.31
N TYR A 184 -11.36 9.02 0.80
CA TYR A 184 -11.81 8.92 2.19
C TYR A 184 -10.65 8.90 3.18
N LEU A 185 -9.55 8.20 2.85
CA LEU A 185 -8.34 8.22 3.66
C LEU A 185 -7.76 9.64 3.71
N ASP A 186 -7.80 10.38 2.61
CA ASP A 186 -7.34 11.76 2.59
C ASP A 186 -8.19 12.66 3.49
N GLU A 187 -9.51 12.57 3.35
CA GLU A 187 -10.47 13.42 4.07
C GLU A 187 -10.49 13.16 5.58
N HIS A 188 -10.37 11.89 5.99
CA HIS A 188 -10.57 11.51 7.39
C HIS A 188 -9.28 11.16 8.13
N MET A 189 -8.31 10.54 7.47
CA MET A 189 -7.08 10.01 8.10
C MET A 189 -5.88 10.91 7.85
N HIS A 190 -5.78 11.54 6.67
CA HIS A 190 -4.71 12.48 6.31
C HIS A 190 -5.08 13.95 6.57
N CYS A 191 -5.79 14.20 7.67
CA CYS A 191 -5.68 15.49 8.32
C CYS A 191 -4.25 15.61 8.87
N CYS A 192 -3.28 15.93 8.00
CA CYS A 192 -2.17 16.75 8.42
C CYS A 192 -2.81 17.84 9.26
N ALA A 193 -2.50 17.88 10.56
CA ALA A 193 -2.63 19.13 11.29
C ALA A 193 -1.86 20.11 10.42
N ALA A 194 -2.57 20.89 9.60
CA ALA A 194 -2.03 22.02 8.88
C ALA A 194 -1.23 22.72 9.95
N LYS A 195 0.12 22.66 9.80
CA LYS A 195 1.09 23.10 10.81
C LYS A 195 0.44 24.27 11.51
N ALA A 196 0.08 24.11 12.79
CA ALA A 196 -0.40 25.22 13.59
C ALA A 196 0.49 26.38 13.21
N VAL A 197 -0.09 27.39 12.53
CA VAL A 197 0.65 28.50 11.96
C VAL A 197 1.55 28.93 13.09
N ARG A 198 2.87 28.72 12.94
CA ARG A 198 3.81 29.12 13.97
C ARG A 198 3.51 30.57 14.18
N ASP A 199 2.97 30.87 15.34
CA ASP A 199 2.59 32.21 15.74
C ASP A 199 3.88 33.01 15.63
N MET A 200 4.05 33.74 14.53
CA MET A 200 5.17 34.67 14.31
C MET A 200 4.86 35.94 15.10
N GLY A 201 4.42 35.75 16.35
CA GLY A 201 4.08 36.77 17.31
C GLY A 201 5.16 36.81 18.37
N GLY A 202 6.11 37.75 18.24
CA GLY A 202 6.94 38.15 19.37
C GLY A 202 8.40 38.47 19.07
N ARG A 203 8.69 39.29 18.07
CA ARG A 203 9.87 40.16 18.14
C ARG A 203 9.41 41.52 18.67
N LYS A 204 9.49 41.71 19.99
CA LYS A 204 9.40 43.03 20.60
C LYS A 204 10.81 43.54 20.85
N GLY A 205 11.02 44.79 20.41
CA GLY A 205 11.88 45.83 21.00
C GLY A 205 13.33 45.46 21.24
#